data_AF-A0A382F2X3-F1
#
_entry.id   AF-A0A382F2X3-F1
#
_cell.length_a   1.000
_cell.length_b   1.000
_cell.length_c   1.000
_cell.angle_alpha   90.00
_cell.angle_beta   90.00
_cell.angle_gamma   90.00
#
_symmetry.space_group_name_H-M   'P 1'
#
loop_
_entity.id
_entity.type
_entity.pdbx_description
1 polymer ?
#
loop_
_entity_poly.entity_id
_entity_poly.type
_entity_poly.pdbx_seq_one_letter_code
_entity_poly.pdbx_strand_id
1 'polypeptide(L)'
;ILADNQRGEEFEALEEMIPAAFFKSMGYTAVGTALGGAFVGQATERARQIAETYPFAHLGAMIWLVDASLFVPGDMFRGAVDDMVRLAREQLIPLRGYAEATLPGAIEHRLEAEYRAEGIKMDRQEKERLTEVGNDLGVEIPW
;
A
#
# COMPACT_ATOMS: atom_id res chain seq x y z
N ILE A 1 -0.40 6.00 15.90
CA ILE A 1 -1.25 4.79 15.73
C ILE A 1 -2.50 5.12 14.93
N LEU A 2 -3.19 6.21 15.26
CA LEU A 2 -4.13 6.85 14.33
C LEU A 2 -3.39 7.96 13.59
N ALA A 3 -3.64 8.09 12.29
CA ALA A 3 -3.16 9.23 11.52
C ALA A 3 -3.83 10.53 12.02
N ASP A 4 -3.22 11.69 11.80
CA ASP A 4 -3.77 12.95 12.31
C ASP A 4 -5.14 13.31 11.70
N ASN A 5 -5.46 12.77 10.53
CA ASN A 5 -6.78 12.85 9.89
C ASN A 5 -7.80 11.81 10.40
N GLN A 6 -7.41 10.96 11.38
CA GLN A 6 -8.26 9.93 12.00
C GLN A 6 -8.49 10.26 13.48
N ARG A 7 -8.75 11.53 13.79
CA ARG A 7 -9.07 12.03 15.13
C ARG A 7 -10.29 12.95 15.06
N GLY A 8 -11.15 12.91 16.08
CA GLY A 8 -12.35 13.75 16.21
C GLY A 8 -13.60 12.97 16.61
N GLU A 9 -14.66 13.68 16.98
CA GLU A 9 -15.93 13.11 17.50
C GLU A 9 -16.54 12.06 16.56
N GLU A 10 -16.40 12.24 15.25
CA GLU A 10 -16.91 11.28 14.25
C GLU A 10 -16.15 9.93 14.29
N PHE A 11 -14.85 9.94 14.59
CA PHE A 11 -14.06 8.72 14.72
C PHE A 11 -14.29 8.02 16.06
N GLU A 12 -14.56 8.77 17.12
CA GLU A 12 -14.98 8.22 18.42
C GLU A 12 -16.36 7.56 18.31
N ALA A 13 -17.30 8.15 17.56
CA ALA A 13 -18.58 7.51 17.28
C ALA A 13 -18.44 6.20 16.47
N LEU A 14 -17.48 6.14 15.53
CA LEU A 14 -17.16 4.90 14.82
C LEU A 14 -16.56 3.82 15.74
N GLU A 15 -15.80 4.22 16.77
CA GLU A 15 -15.28 3.28 17.78
C GLU A 15 -16.43 2.56 18.51
N GLU A 16 -17.50 3.28 18.87
CA GLU A 16 -18.68 2.68 19.49
C GLU A 16 -19.45 1.75 18.54
N MET A 17 -19.52 2.09 17.25
CA MET A 17 -20.29 1.32 16.25
C MET A 17 -19.58 0.06 15.76
N ILE A 18 -18.26 0.11 15.58
CA ILE A 18 -17.44 -0.98 15.00
C ILE A 18 -16.12 -1.20 15.77
N PRO A 19 -16.18 -1.45 17.10
CA PRO A 19 -14.99 -1.48 17.96
C PRO A 19 -13.96 -2.53 17.51
N ALA A 20 -14.44 -3.69 17.03
CA ALA A 20 -13.56 -4.75 16.56
C ALA A 20 -12.71 -4.34 15.34
N ALA A 21 -13.25 -3.53 14.43
CA ALA A 21 -12.50 -3.05 13.27
C ALA A 21 -11.45 -2.02 13.70
N PHE A 22 -11.81 -1.15 14.64
CA PHE A 22 -10.92 -0.13 15.20
C PHE A 22 -9.71 -0.75 15.90
N PHE A 23 -9.93 -1.68 16.84
CA PHE A 23 -8.84 -2.34 17.56
C PHE A 23 -7.93 -3.17 16.64
N LYS A 24 -8.49 -3.84 15.61
CA LYS A 24 -7.68 -4.55 14.61
C LYS A 24 -6.80 -3.58 13.81
N SER A 25 -7.36 -2.45 13.38
CA SER A 25 -6.61 -1.41 12.66
C SER A 25 -5.47 -0.85 13.50
N MET A 26 -5.73 -0.51 14.76
CA MET A 26 -4.68 -0.07 15.70
C MET A 26 -3.56 -1.11 15.85
N GLY A 27 -3.93 -2.40 15.97
CA GLY A 27 -2.99 -3.50 16.04
C GLY A 27 -2.10 -3.59 14.79
N TYR A 28 -2.68 -3.50 13.59
CA TYR A 28 -1.91 -3.48 12.35
C TYR A 28 -0.96 -2.29 12.26
N THR A 29 -1.41 -1.08 12.63
CA THR A 29 -0.52 0.09 12.65
C THR A 29 0.61 -0.06 13.66
N ALA A 30 0.31 -0.61 14.84
CA ALA A 30 1.33 -0.83 15.88
C ALA A 30 2.39 -1.83 15.39
N VAL A 31 1.99 -2.95 14.78
CA VAL A 31 2.93 -3.92 14.20
C VAL A 31 3.73 -3.30 13.06
N GLY A 32 3.09 -2.56 12.14
CA GLY A 32 3.78 -1.88 11.05
C GLY A 32 4.83 -0.87 11.53
N THR A 33 4.49 -0.08 12.56
CA THR A 33 5.43 0.89 13.17
C THR A 33 6.55 0.19 13.94
N ALA A 34 6.24 -0.90 14.64
CA ALA A 34 7.25 -1.67 15.36
C ALA A 34 8.27 -2.28 14.40
N LEU A 35 7.81 -2.93 13.33
CA LEU A 35 8.66 -3.61 12.36
C LEU A 35 9.35 -2.63 11.40
N GLY A 36 8.63 -1.66 10.85
CA GLY A 36 9.16 -0.66 9.90
C GLY A 36 9.85 0.53 10.57
N GLY A 37 9.71 0.72 11.88
CA GLY A 37 10.32 1.83 12.61
C GLY A 37 11.32 1.34 13.65
N ALA A 38 10.82 0.86 14.78
CA ALA A 38 11.64 0.52 15.93
C ALA A 38 12.68 -0.58 15.62
N PHE A 39 12.24 -1.68 15.01
CA PHE A 39 13.08 -2.84 14.70
C PHE A 39 14.22 -2.48 13.74
N VAL A 40 13.93 -1.68 12.72
CA VAL A 40 14.93 -1.23 11.73
C VAL A 40 15.77 -0.04 12.22
N GLY A 41 15.65 0.33 13.50
CA GLY A 41 16.53 1.30 14.16
C GLY A 41 16.16 2.76 13.98
N GLN A 42 14.95 3.10 13.51
CA GLN A 42 14.52 4.51 13.34
C GLN A 42 14.39 5.27 14.67
N ALA A 43 14.34 4.57 15.81
CA ALA A 43 14.31 5.18 17.13
C ALA A 43 15.72 5.42 17.74
N THR A 44 16.80 5.22 16.98
CA THR A 44 18.18 5.34 17.47
C THR A 44 18.73 6.76 17.34
N GLU A 45 19.80 7.06 18.09
CA GLU A 45 20.51 8.34 17.97
C GLU A 45 21.09 8.56 16.57
N ARG A 46 21.55 7.48 15.92
CA ARG A 46 22.01 7.54 14.53
C ARG A 46 20.91 8.01 13.58
N ALA A 47 19.68 7.53 13.74
CA ALA A 47 18.56 7.96 12.91
C ALA A 47 18.25 9.45 13.12
N ARG A 48 18.35 9.95 14.36
CA ARG A 48 18.21 11.39 14.65
C ARG A 48 19.27 12.24 13.95
N GLN A 49 20.54 11.83 14.01
CA GLN A 49 21.63 12.52 13.31
C GLN A 49 21.44 12.55 11.78
N ILE A 50 20.94 11.46 11.20
CA ILE A 50 20.61 11.42 9.76
C ILE A 50 19.49 12.42 9.45
N ALA A 51 18.46 12.51 10.29
CA ALA A 51 17.35 13.43 10.10
C ALA A 51 17.76 14.91 10.17
N GLU A 52 18.83 15.26 10.91
CA GLU A 52 19.39 16.62 10.91
C GLU A 52 19.93 17.02 9.53
N THR A 53 20.50 16.07 8.79
CA THR A 53 21.03 16.29 7.43
C THR A 53 19.94 16.12 6.37
N TYR A 54 19.06 15.14 6.55
CA TYR A 54 18.00 14.76 5.62
C TYR A 54 16.66 14.67 6.36
N PRO A 55 15.95 15.80 6.56
CA PRO A 55 14.72 15.85 7.36
C PRO A 55 13.61 14.87 6.92
N PHE A 56 13.61 14.48 5.65
CA PHE A 56 12.62 13.56 5.08
C PHE A 56 13.05 12.09 5.10
N ALA A 57 14.25 11.76 5.59
CA ALA A 57 14.76 10.39 5.69
C ALA A 57 14.36 9.70 7.01
N HIS A 58 13.05 9.65 7.29
CA HIS A 58 12.49 9.14 8.55
C HIS A 58 11.67 7.86 8.39
N LEU A 59 11.59 7.31 7.17
CA LEU A 59 10.88 6.06 6.89
C LEU A 59 11.85 4.88 6.97
N GLY A 60 11.37 3.79 7.56
CA GLY A 60 12.04 2.49 7.52
C GLY A 60 11.10 1.43 6.94
N ALA A 61 11.68 0.33 6.47
CA ALA A 61 10.94 -0.77 5.89
C ALA A 61 11.55 -2.11 6.32
N MET A 62 10.68 -3.07 6.57
CA MET A 62 11.03 -4.48 6.75
C MET A 62 10.52 -5.26 5.55
N ILE A 63 11.40 -6.07 4.95
CA ILE A 63 11.06 -6.92 3.81
C ILE A 63 11.35 -8.37 4.20
N TRP A 64 10.35 -9.23 4.05
CA TRP A 64 10.51 -10.68 4.22
C TRP A 64 10.42 -11.39 2.88
N LEU A 65 11.35 -12.30 2.66
CA LEU A 65 11.34 -13.22 1.53
C LEU A 65 11.17 -14.62 2.12
N VAL A 66 10.04 -15.25 1.79
CA VAL A 66 9.70 -16.58 2.27
C VAL A 66 9.48 -17.48 1.06
N ASP A 67 10.31 -18.51 0.93
CA ASP A 67 10.09 -19.54 -0.06
C ASP A 67 9.04 -20.53 0.47
N ALA A 68 7.83 -20.47 -0.10
CA ALA A 68 6.74 -21.38 0.25
C ALA A 68 7.10 -22.85 0.02
N SER A 69 8.04 -23.12 -0.90
CA SER A 69 8.50 -24.48 -1.25
C SER A 69 9.21 -25.19 -0.10
N LEU A 70 9.63 -24.44 0.92
CA LEU A 70 10.19 -24.99 2.17
C LEU A 70 9.13 -25.66 3.05
N PHE A 71 7.85 -25.39 2.82
CA PHE A 71 6.73 -25.90 3.64
C PHE A 71 5.80 -26.83 2.87
N VAL A 72 5.53 -26.53 1.59
CA VAL A 72 4.63 -27.29 0.70
C VAL A 72 5.16 -27.25 -0.72
N PRO A 73 4.87 -28.23 -1.60
CA PRO A 73 5.22 -28.14 -3.02
C PRO A 73 4.72 -26.82 -3.65
N GLY A 74 5.59 -26.14 -4.41
CA GLY A 74 5.30 -24.78 -4.90
C GLY A 74 4.14 -24.71 -5.88
N ASP A 75 3.95 -25.74 -6.70
CA ASP A 75 2.79 -25.90 -7.60
C ASP A 75 1.48 -26.07 -6.84
N MET A 76 1.50 -26.85 -5.75
CA MET A 76 0.37 -27.01 -4.84
C MET A 76 0.01 -25.68 -4.16
N PHE A 77 0.99 -24.93 -3.65
CA PHE A 77 0.74 -23.62 -3.05
C PHE A 77 0.13 -22.65 -4.05
N ARG A 78 0.68 -22.58 -5.27
CA ARG A 78 0.16 -21.72 -6.34
C ARG A 78 -1.27 -22.08 -6.69
N GLY A 79 -1.56 -23.37 -6.92
CA GLY A 79 -2.92 -23.83 -7.23
C GLY A 79 -3.92 -23.48 -6.13
N ALA A 80 -3.53 -23.61 -4.86
CA ALA A 80 -4.39 -23.23 -3.73
C ALA A 80 -4.68 -21.72 -3.70
N VAL A 81 -3.70 -20.86 -4.02
CA VAL A 81 -3.90 -19.41 -4.12
C VAL A 81 -4.80 -19.07 -5.31
N ASP A 82 -4.61 -19.71 -6.47
CA ASP A 82 -5.45 -19.52 -7.65
C ASP A 82 -6.91 -19.89 -7.36
N ASP A 83 -7.14 -21.02 -6.68
CA ASP A 83 -8.47 -21.43 -6.24
C ASP A 83 -9.08 -20.44 -5.24
N MET A 84 -8.31 -19.95 -4.27
CA MET A 84 -8.79 -18.95 -3.33
C MET A 84 -9.25 -17.66 -4.04
N VAL A 85 -8.45 -17.16 -4.99
CA VAL A 85 -8.79 -15.96 -5.79
C VAL A 85 -10.03 -16.20 -6.64
N ARG A 86 -10.12 -17.37 -7.30
CA ARG A 86 -11.27 -17.75 -8.11
C ARG A 86 -12.54 -17.85 -7.29
N LEU A 87 -12.49 -18.55 -6.14
CA LEU A 87 -13.64 -18.70 -5.25
C LEU A 87 -14.11 -17.36 -4.68
N ALA A 88 -13.18 -16.47 -4.32
CA ALA A 88 -13.52 -15.12 -3.87
C ALA A 88 -14.32 -14.36 -4.95
N ARG A 89 -13.92 -14.47 -6.21
CA ARG A 89 -14.63 -13.83 -7.34
C ARG A 89 -15.99 -14.47 -7.64
N GLU A 90 -16.09 -15.79 -7.54
CA GLU A 90 -17.32 -16.53 -7.88
C GLU A 90 -18.38 -16.49 -6.77
N GLN A 91 -17.97 -16.43 -5.50
CA GLN A 91 -18.85 -16.69 -4.36
C GLN A 91 -19.13 -15.45 -3.50
N LEU A 92 -18.26 -14.43 -3.52
CA LEU A 92 -18.50 -13.23 -2.73
C LEU A 92 -19.47 -12.29 -3.45
N ILE A 93 -20.42 -11.78 -2.69
CA ILE A 93 -21.32 -10.73 -3.16
C ILE A 93 -20.54 -9.41 -3.18
N PRO A 94 -20.46 -8.71 -4.33
CA PRO A 94 -19.81 -7.41 -4.41
C PRO A 94 -20.40 -6.42 -3.38
N LEU A 95 -19.54 -5.59 -2.80
CA LEU A 95 -20.00 -4.50 -1.94
C LEU A 95 -20.85 -3.51 -2.74
N ARG A 96 -21.79 -2.84 -2.06
CA ARG A 96 -22.62 -1.81 -2.70
C ARG A 96 -21.74 -0.75 -3.36
N GLY A 97 -21.98 -0.49 -4.65
CA GLY A 97 -21.21 0.45 -5.46
C GLY A 97 -20.04 -0.18 -6.23
N TYR A 98 -19.76 -1.47 -6.03
CA TYR A 98 -18.75 -2.21 -6.79
C TYR A 98 -19.41 -3.20 -7.76
N ALA A 99 -18.83 -3.30 -8.96
CA ALA A 99 -19.33 -4.20 -10.00
C ALA A 99 -18.88 -5.66 -9.80
N GLU A 100 -17.78 -5.89 -9.08
CA GLU A 100 -17.19 -7.21 -8.86
C GLU A 100 -16.68 -7.36 -7.43
N ALA A 101 -16.65 -8.59 -6.93
CA ALA A 101 -15.86 -8.96 -5.77
C ALA A 101 -14.53 -9.51 -6.25
N THR A 102 -13.43 -9.02 -5.70
CA THR A 102 -12.09 -9.49 -6.07
C THR A 102 -11.12 -9.29 -4.91
N LEU A 103 -9.96 -9.96 -4.98
CA LEU A 103 -8.89 -9.83 -4.00
C LEU A 103 -7.85 -8.76 -4.42
N PRO A 104 -7.04 -8.26 -3.47
CA PRO A 104 -5.98 -7.28 -3.75
C PRO A 104 -5.06 -7.73 -4.88
N GLY A 105 -4.66 -6.78 -5.75
CA GLY A 105 -3.80 -7.03 -6.91
C GLY A 105 -4.55 -7.21 -8.23
N ALA A 106 -5.84 -7.57 -8.21
CA ALA A 106 -6.60 -7.80 -9.44
C ALA A 106 -6.88 -6.52 -10.23
N ILE A 107 -7.20 -5.43 -9.52
CA ILE A 107 -7.45 -4.12 -10.16
C ILE A 107 -6.14 -3.58 -10.71
N GLU A 108 -5.07 -3.65 -9.92
CA GLU A 108 -3.73 -3.20 -10.26
C GLU A 108 -3.18 -3.96 -11.48
N HIS A 109 -3.36 -5.27 -11.55
CA HIS A 109 -2.95 -6.09 -12.71
C HIS A 109 -3.67 -5.65 -14.00
N ARG A 110 -4.97 -5.34 -13.92
CA ARG A 110 -5.73 -4.83 -15.08
C ARG A 110 -5.23 -3.45 -15.50
N LEU A 111 -5.04 -2.54 -14.55
CA LEU A 111 -4.52 -1.20 -14.82
C LEU A 111 -3.10 -1.26 -15.39
N GLU A 112 -2.25 -2.18 -14.91
CA GLU A 112 -0.91 -2.38 -15.47
C GLU A 112 -0.98 -2.82 -16.94
N ALA A 113 -1.84 -3.78 -17.27
CA ALA A 113 -2.02 -4.24 -18.65
C ALA A 113 -2.55 -3.11 -19.55
N GLU A 114 -3.52 -2.34 -19.06
CA GLU A 114 -4.09 -1.19 -19.75
C GLU A 114 -3.02 -0.09 -19.97
N TYR A 115 -2.30 0.32 -18.94
CA TYR A 115 -1.27 1.36 -19.05
C TYR A 115 -0.08 0.92 -19.90
N ARG A 116 0.23 -0.37 -19.94
CA ARG A 116 1.24 -0.91 -20.84
C ARG A 116 0.81 -0.80 -22.32
N ALA A 117 -0.48 -0.93 -22.60
CA ALA A 117 -1.02 -0.86 -23.95
C ALA A 117 -1.35 0.58 -24.40
N GLU A 118 -1.91 1.38 -23.51
CA GLU A 118 -2.51 2.69 -23.82
C GLU A 118 -1.71 3.88 -23.28
N GLY A 119 -0.71 3.62 -22.43
CA GLY A 119 0.03 4.64 -21.70
C GLY A 119 -0.60 4.96 -20.34
N ILE A 120 0.21 5.55 -19.45
CA ILE A 120 -0.24 5.94 -18.10
C ILE A 120 -1.19 7.13 -18.22
N LYS A 121 -2.38 6.99 -17.65
CA LYS A 121 -3.34 8.09 -17.55
C LYS A 121 -2.83 9.13 -16.57
N MET A 122 -2.67 10.36 -17.05
CA MET A 122 -2.17 11.48 -16.26
C MET A 122 -3.02 12.71 -16.54
N ASP A 123 -3.43 13.38 -15.46
CA ASP A 123 -4.17 14.63 -15.58
C ASP A 123 -3.29 15.74 -16.21
N ARG A 124 -3.95 16.73 -16.82
CA ARG A 124 -3.27 17.87 -17.43
C ARG A 124 -2.36 18.59 -16.44
N GLN A 125 -2.79 18.79 -15.20
CA GLN A 125 -2.00 19.51 -14.19
C GLN A 125 -0.68 18.78 -13.89
N GLU A 126 -0.70 17.45 -13.82
CA GLU A 126 0.51 16.67 -13.54
C GLU A 126 1.46 16.64 -14.74
N LYS A 127 0.94 16.62 -15.97
CA LYS A 127 1.77 16.80 -17.18
C LYS A 127 2.44 18.17 -17.23
N GLU A 128 1.71 19.23 -16.88
CA GLU A 128 2.25 20.60 -16.82
C GLU A 128 3.40 20.68 -15.80
N ARG A 129 3.20 20.15 -14.59
CA ARG A 129 4.24 20.10 -13.55
C ARG A 129 5.48 19.33 -13.96
N LEU A 130 5.33 18.15 -14.57
CA LEU A 130 6.50 17.40 -15.02
C LEU A 130 7.21 18.09 -16.19
N THR A 131 6.47 18.82 -17.03
CA THR A 131 7.07 19.64 -18.11
C THR A 131 7.89 20.79 -17.52
N GLU A 132 7.38 21.48 -16.49
CA GLU A 132 8.11 22.52 -15.75
C GLU A 132 9.42 21.96 -15.16
N VAL A 133 9.34 20.82 -14.46
CA VAL A 133 10.52 20.15 -13.90
C VAL A 133 11.50 19.72 -15.00
N GLY A 134 11.01 19.21 -16.12
CA GLY A 134 11.84 18.85 -17.27
C GLY A 134 12.61 20.05 -17.83
N ASN A 135 11.93 21.19 -18.02
CA ASN A 135 12.55 22.43 -18.47
C ASN A 135 13.62 22.93 -17.49
N ASP A 136 13.32 22.92 -16.19
CA ASP A 136 14.25 23.36 -15.15
C ASP A 136 15.53 22.50 -15.10
N LEU A 137 15.39 21.21 -15.40
CA LEU A 137 16.50 20.25 -15.40
C LEU A 137 17.14 20.05 -16.79
N GLY A 138 16.63 20.70 -17.84
CA GLY A 138 17.08 20.52 -19.21
C GLY A 138 16.84 19.11 -19.77
N VAL A 139 15.80 18.42 -19.30
CA VAL A 139 15.39 17.09 -19.74
C VAL A 139 14.16 17.21 -20.62
N GLU A 140 14.26 16.71 -21.86
CA GLU A 140 13.12 16.63 -22.77
C GLU A 140 12.12 15.58 -22.31
N ILE A 141 10.85 15.93 -22.42
CA ILE A 141 9.74 15.20 -21.84
C ILE A 141 8.94 14.53 -22.98
N PRO A 142 8.75 13.19 -22.95
CA PRO A 142 8.31 12.42 -24.12
C PRO A 142 6.78 12.26 -24.18
N TRP A 143 6.02 13.36 -24.25
CA TRP A 143 4.59 13.34 -24.55
C TRP A 143 4.12 14.51 -25.41
#